data_AF-A0A8H6LP70-F1
#
_entry.id   AF-A0A8H6LP70-F1
#
_cell.length_a   1.000
_cell.length_b   1.000
_cell.length_c   1.000
_cell.angle_alpha   90.00
_cell.angle_beta   90.00
_cell.angle_gamma   90.00
#
_symmetry.space_group_name_H-M   'P 1'
#
loop_
_entity.id
_entity.type
_entity.pdbx_description
1 polymer ?
#
loop_
_entity_poly.entity_id
_entity_poly.type
_entity_poly.pdbx_seq_one_letter_code
_entity_poly.pdbx_strand_id
1 'polypeptide(L)'
;MNPLTPLDVPALTPTTPTNNPVLLNVRPRRPRHHARETSSRNIATFVVSVYALGFTFGPLLAAPLSGIYGRAIVFYTVNLLFLAMTVATALSQNMRILIVFRFLMGFTGSTPVTNGSGTISDIFPVQQRGKAMAVWAMGPCIGPLAGGYMVEAISWRWVFCLIAILVITFSLEEYGC
;
A
#
# COMPACT_ATOMS: atom_id res chain seq x y z
N MET A 1 -49.15 20.66 29.56
CA MET A 1 -48.91 19.49 28.69
C MET A 1 -47.48 19.04 28.93
N ASN A 2 -47.32 17.92 29.59
CA ASN A 2 -46.04 17.41 30.09
C ASN A 2 -45.25 16.78 28.91
N PRO A 3 -43.96 17.08 28.69
CA PRO A 3 -43.18 16.42 27.64
C PRO A 3 -42.93 14.96 28.04
N LEU A 4 -43.39 14.02 27.21
CA LEU A 4 -43.23 12.58 27.43
C LEU A 4 -41.74 12.19 27.32
N THR A 5 -41.22 11.54 28.36
CA THR A 5 -39.85 11.02 28.42
C THR A 5 -39.67 9.77 27.56
N PRO A 6 -38.42 9.41 27.15
CA PRO A 6 -38.14 8.40 26.11
C PRO A 6 -38.47 6.94 26.46
N LEU A 7 -39.14 6.68 27.59
CA LEU A 7 -39.47 5.33 28.07
C LEU A 7 -40.92 4.91 27.75
N ASP A 8 -41.73 5.79 27.18
CA ASP A 8 -43.13 5.52 26.77
C ASP A 8 -43.26 4.99 25.33
N VAL A 9 -42.22 4.40 24.73
CA VAL A 9 -42.28 3.85 23.36
C VAL A 9 -42.35 2.31 23.39
N PRO A 10 -43.50 1.70 23.73
CA PRO A 10 -43.66 0.27 23.62
C PRO A 10 -43.87 -0.14 22.15
N ALA A 11 -42.99 -1.01 21.67
CA ALA A 11 -43.24 -1.99 20.61
C ALA A 11 -43.96 -1.49 19.34
N LEU A 12 -43.19 -0.95 18.39
CA LEU A 12 -43.62 -0.81 16.99
C LEU A 12 -43.82 -2.19 16.36
N THR A 13 -45.05 -2.72 16.41
CA THR A 13 -45.47 -3.89 15.66
C THR A 13 -45.69 -3.54 14.18
N PRO A 14 -45.53 -4.49 13.23
CA PRO A 14 -45.31 -4.18 11.80
C PRO A 14 -46.55 -3.77 10.99
N THR A 15 -47.70 -3.49 11.61
CA THR A 15 -48.99 -3.42 10.91
C THR A 15 -49.62 -2.03 10.77
N THR A 16 -48.94 -0.94 11.17
CA THR A 16 -49.51 0.41 11.02
C THR A 16 -49.34 0.95 9.59
N PRO A 17 -50.42 1.41 8.91
CA PRO A 17 -50.41 1.72 7.48
C PRO A 17 -49.51 2.92 7.12
N THR A 18 -48.66 2.69 6.11
CA THR A 18 -47.52 3.48 5.62
C THR A 18 -47.88 4.80 4.91
N ASN A 19 -49.04 5.41 5.16
CA ASN A 19 -49.50 6.61 4.44
C ASN A 19 -49.74 7.83 5.33
N ASN A 20 -49.33 7.79 6.61
CA ASN A 20 -49.40 8.95 7.48
C ASN A 20 -48.29 9.97 7.11
N PRO A 21 -48.63 11.22 6.69
CA PRO A 21 -47.64 12.21 6.28
C PRO A 21 -46.66 12.59 7.39
N VAL A 22 -47.04 12.39 8.66
CA VAL A 22 -46.19 12.67 9.83
C VAL A 22 -45.02 11.68 9.94
N LEU A 23 -45.22 10.40 9.62
CA LEU A 23 -44.17 9.37 9.68
C LEU A 23 -43.18 9.44 8.49
N LEU A 24 -43.56 10.10 7.39
CA LEU A 24 -42.66 10.30 6.25
C LEU A 24 -41.47 11.22 6.61
N ASN A 25 -41.71 12.20 7.50
CA ASN A 25 -40.70 13.15 7.95
C ASN A 25 -39.80 12.62 9.08
N VAL A 26 -40.17 11.47 9.67
CA VAL A 26 -39.40 10.78 10.72
C VAL A 26 -38.51 9.68 10.14
N ARG A 27 -38.65 9.34 8.83
CA ARG A 27 -37.68 8.45 8.19
C ARG A 27 -36.31 9.13 8.25
N PRO A 28 -35.27 8.48 8.81
CA PRO A 28 -33.93 9.03 8.72
C PRO A 28 -33.62 9.24 7.23
N ARG A 29 -33.26 10.47 6.85
CA ARG A 29 -32.65 10.72 5.54
C ARG A 29 -31.47 9.75 5.43
N ARG A 30 -31.64 8.63 4.71
CA ARG A 30 -30.53 7.70 4.49
C ARG A 30 -29.38 8.52 3.94
N PRO A 31 -28.24 8.61 4.65
CA PRO A 31 -27.14 9.42 4.19
C PRO A 31 -26.73 8.87 2.82
N ARG A 32 -26.74 9.71 1.77
CA ARG A 32 -26.19 9.36 0.44
C ARG A 32 -24.66 9.16 0.45
N HIS A 33 -24.07 8.92 1.62
CA HIS A 33 -22.63 8.75 1.82
C HIS A 33 -22.14 7.38 1.31
N HIS A 34 -22.98 6.34 1.36
CA HIS A 34 -22.61 4.99 0.89
C HIS A 34 -22.27 4.94 -0.60
N ALA A 35 -22.91 5.78 -1.43
CA ALA A 35 -22.65 5.82 -2.88
C ALA A 35 -21.34 6.54 -3.24
N ARG A 36 -20.89 7.51 -2.45
CA ARG A 36 -19.63 8.24 -2.70
C ARG A 36 -18.43 7.46 -2.20
N GLU A 37 -18.58 6.79 -1.07
CA GLU A 37 -17.51 6.04 -0.41
C GLU A 37 -17.13 4.77 -1.18
N THR A 38 -18.11 4.12 -1.83
CA THR A 38 -17.87 2.95 -2.69
C THR A 38 -17.01 3.31 -3.90
N SER A 39 -17.28 4.44 -4.57
CA SER A 39 -16.50 4.87 -5.74
C SER A 39 -15.03 5.16 -5.39
N SER A 40 -14.76 5.85 -4.28
CA SER A 40 -13.40 6.09 -3.80
C SER A 40 -12.67 4.82 -3.37
N ARG A 41 -13.38 3.90 -2.70
CA ARG A 41 -12.81 2.62 -2.24
C ARG A 41 -12.42 1.73 -3.41
N ASN A 42 -13.23 1.71 -4.47
CA ASN A 42 -12.92 0.95 -5.68
C ASN A 42 -11.60 1.40 -6.32
N ILE A 43 -11.37 2.71 -6.42
CA ILE A 43 -10.14 3.26 -7.01
C ILE A 43 -8.93 2.96 -6.12
N ALA A 44 -9.05 3.10 -4.80
CA ALA A 44 -7.96 2.79 -3.87
C ALA A 44 -7.54 1.32 -3.95
N THR A 45 -8.51 0.40 -3.93
CA THR A 45 -8.24 -1.04 -4.08
C THR A 45 -7.64 -1.35 -5.45
N PHE A 46 -8.14 -0.71 -6.52
CA PHE A 46 -7.62 -0.89 -7.87
C PHE A 46 -6.13 -0.51 -7.97
N VAL A 47 -5.72 0.61 -7.36
CA VAL A 47 -4.30 1.03 -7.34
C VAL A 47 -3.41 -0.01 -6.65
N VAL A 48 -3.87 -0.60 -5.55
CA VAL A 48 -3.13 -1.65 -4.82
C VAL A 48 -3.07 -2.94 -5.65
N SER A 49 -4.16 -3.33 -6.32
CA SER A 49 -4.19 -4.50 -7.19
C SER A 49 -3.23 -4.37 -8.38
N VAL A 50 -3.17 -3.19 -9.02
CA VAL A 50 -2.22 -2.93 -10.12
C VAL A 50 -0.77 -2.99 -9.65
N TYR A 51 -0.48 -2.48 -8.45
CA TYR A 51 0.84 -2.64 -7.84
C TYR A 51 1.19 -4.12 -7.61
N ALA A 52 0.26 -4.91 -7.08
CA ALA A 52 0.45 -6.35 -6.87
C ALA A 52 0.66 -7.12 -8.19
N LEU A 53 -0.02 -6.73 -9.27
CA LEU A 53 0.22 -7.27 -10.61
C LEU A 53 1.66 -7.00 -11.04
N GLY A 54 2.12 -5.75 -10.94
CA GLY A 54 3.51 -5.39 -11.24
C GLY A 54 4.50 -6.22 -10.42
N PHE A 55 4.24 -6.38 -9.11
CA PHE A 55 5.06 -7.17 -8.20
C PHE A 55 5.14 -8.66 -8.58
N THR A 56 4.12 -9.20 -9.25
CA THR A 56 4.13 -10.59 -9.73
C THR A 56 4.98 -10.76 -10.99
N PHE A 57 4.94 -9.77 -11.89
CA PHE A 57 5.70 -9.81 -13.14
C PHE A 57 7.17 -9.43 -12.97
N GLY A 58 7.52 -8.63 -11.97
CA GLY A 58 8.90 -8.18 -11.74
C GLY A 58 9.91 -9.30 -11.52
N PRO A 59 9.65 -10.30 -10.65
CA PRO A 59 10.56 -11.41 -10.43
C PRO A 59 10.74 -12.29 -11.66
N LEU A 60 9.72 -12.37 -12.54
CA LEU A 60 9.77 -13.18 -13.75
C LEU A 60 10.88 -12.72 -14.70
N LEU A 61 11.10 -11.40 -14.77
CA LEU A 61 12.20 -10.82 -15.56
C LEU A 61 13.49 -10.72 -14.75
N ALA A 62 13.42 -10.37 -13.48
CA ALA A 62 14.60 -10.17 -12.65
C ALA A 62 15.34 -11.47 -12.28
N ALA A 63 14.63 -12.59 -12.14
CA ALA A 63 15.23 -13.88 -11.82
C ALA A 63 16.24 -14.35 -12.89
N PRO A 64 15.88 -14.48 -14.19
CA PRO A 64 16.86 -14.85 -15.22
C PRO A 64 17.92 -13.78 -15.44
N LEU A 65 17.58 -12.50 -15.32
CA LEU A 65 18.53 -11.40 -15.49
C LEU A 65 19.70 -11.50 -14.49
N SER A 66 19.38 -11.87 -13.25
CA SER A 66 20.37 -11.99 -12.17
C SER A 66 21.40 -13.11 -12.38
N GLY A 67 21.06 -14.12 -13.17
CA GLY A 67 21.97 -15.23 -13.51
C GLY A 67 22.96 -14.89 -14.63
N ILE A 68 22.59 -14.00 -15.55
CA ILE A 68 23.42 -13.67 -16.74
C ILE A 68 24.33 -12.46 -16.47
N TYR A 69 23.81 -11.41 -15.85
CA TYR A 69 24.51 -10.14 -15.67
C TYR A 69 25.21 -10.00 -14.30
N GLY A 70 25.07 -10.99 -13.43
CA GLY A 70 25.57 -10.95 -12.06
C GLY A 70 24.61 -10.24 -11.11
N ARG A 71 24.56 -10.72 -9.85
CA ARG A 71 23.57 -10.25 -8.87
C ARG A 71 23.74 -8.78 -8.49
N ALA A 72 24.97 -8.32 -8.26
CA ALA A 72 25.23 -6.95 -7.80
C ALA A 72 24.79 -5.88 -8.81
N ILE A 73 25.10 -6.05 -10.11
CA ILE A 73 24.75 -5.07 -11.15
C ILE A 73 23.23 -4.96 -11.30
N VAL A 74 22.52 -6.09 -11.23
CA VAL A 74 21.05 -6.11 -11.29
C VAL A 74 20.45 -5.42 -10.06
N PHE A 75 21.03 -5.59 -8.88
CA PHE A 75 20.62 -4.85 -7.68
C PHE A 75 20.71 -3.34 -7.87
N TYR A 76 21.88 -2.84 -8.25
CA TYR A 76 22.09 -1.39 -8.42
C TYR A 76 21.15 -0.79 -9.47
N THR A 77 21.03 -1.45 -10.62
CA THR A 77 20.21 -0.95 -11.74
C THR A 77 18.74 -0.89 -11.36
N VAL A 78 18.21 -1.94 -10.73
CA VAL A 78 16.79 -1.98 -10.34
C VAL A 78 16.51 -1.09 -9.15
N ASN A 79 17.45 -0.93 -8.22
CA ASN A 79 17.30 -0.01 -7.10
C ASN A 79 17.22 1.46 -7.58
N LEU A 80 18.06 1.86 -8.54
CA LEU A 80 18.01 3.19 -9.16
C LEU A 80 16.68 3.40 -9.93
N LEU A 81 16.22 2.37 -10.64
CA LEU A 81 14.94 2.44 -11.35
C LEU A 81 13.76 2.54 -10.37
N PHE A 82 13.80 1.79 -9.27
CA PHE A 82 12.81 1.86 -8.19
C PHE A 82 12.76 3.25 -7.55
N LEU A 83 13.92 3.86 -7.31
CA LEU A 83 14.01 5.24 -6.80
C LEU A 83 13.33 6.23 -7.77
N ALA A 84 13.67 6.17 -9.06
CA ALA A 84 13.09 7.05 -10.07
C ALA A 84 11.56 6.90 -10.14
N MET A 85 11.05 5.66 -10.12
CA MET A 85 9.61 5.40 -10.14
C MET A 85 8.91 5.84 -8.84
N THR A 86 9.57 5.74 -7.69
CA THR A 86 9.06 6.20 -6.40
C THR A 86 8.91 7.72 -6.38
N VAL A 87 9.91 8.46 -6.88
CA VAL A 87 9.86 9.92 -7.00
C VAL A 87 8.79 10.33 -8.02
N ALA A 88 8.71 9.67 -9.17
CA ALA A 88 7.65 9.93 -10.17
C ALA A 88 6.24 9.72 -9.59
N THR A 89 6.07 8.71 -8.74
CA THR A 89 4.82 8.45 -8.01
C THR A 89 4.49 9.57 -7.02
N ALA A 90 5.48 10.11 -6.31
CA ALA A 90 5.29 11.21 -5.36
C ALA A 90 4.87 12.52 -6.05
N LEU A 91 5.42 12.79 -7.23
CA LEU A 91 5.09 13.98 -8.05
C LEU A 91 3.79 13.83 -8.85
N SER A 92 3.23 12.62 -8.96
CA SER A 92 2.03 12.40 -9.76
C SER A 92 0.83 13.19 -9.25
N GLN A 93 0.21 13.96 -10.15
CA GLN A 93 -0.99 14.76 -9.88
C GLN A 93 -2.26 14.16 -10.51
N ASN A 94 -2.09 13.25 -11.48
CA ASN A 94 -3.19 12.63 -12.23
C ASN A 94 -3.37 11.17 -11.84
N MET A 95 -4.62 10.76 -11.61
CA MET A 95 -4.96 9.38 -11.22
C MET A 95 -4.44 8.33 -12.24
N ARG A 96 -4.58 8.62 -13.54
CA ARG A 96 -4.12 7.73 -14.62
C ARG A 96 -2.61 7.50 -14.56
N ILE A 97 -1.86 8.58 -14.35
CA ILE A 97 -0.40 8.57 -14.28
C ILE A 97 0.07 7.85 -13.01
N LEU A 98 -0.63 8.07 -11.89
CA LEU A 98 -0.37 7.38 -10.62
C LEU A 98 -0.51 5.86 -10.76
N ILE A 99 -1.54 5.38 -11.47
CA ILE A 99 -1.75 3.94 -11.70
C ILE A 99 -0.59 3.33 -12.50
N VAL A 100 -0.14 3.99 -13.57
CA VAL A 100 0.98 3.52 -14.40
C VAL A 100 2.27 3.49 -13.59
N PHE A 101 2.58 4.55 -12.86
CA PHE A 101 3.79 4.57 -12.02
C PHE A 101 3.71 3.56 -10.88
N ARG A 102 2.53 3.23 -10.36
CA ARG A 102 2.37 2.16 -9.37
C ARG A 102 2.63 0.79 -9.93
N PHE A 103 2.23 0.52 -11.17
CA PHE A 103 2.59 -0.73 -11.84
C PHE A 103 4.12 -0.86 -11.96
N LEU A 104 4.77 0.20 -12.47
CA LEU A 104 6.22 0.22 -12.66
C LEU A 104 7.01 0.18 -11.34
N MET A 105 6.51 0.86 -10.30
CA MET A 105 7.06 0.81 -8.95
C MET A 105 6.94 -0.60 -8.36
N GLY A 106 5.81 -1.28 -8.55
CA GLY A 106 5.63 -2.67 -8.11
C GLY A 106 6.55 -3.64 -8.84
N PHE A 107 6.72 -3.46 -10.15
CA PHE A 107 7.61 -4.26 -10.99
C PHE A 107 9.08 -4.16 -10.58
N THR A 108 9.54 -2.95 -10.24
CA THR A 108 10.93 -2.71 -9.81
C THR A 108 11.14 -3.05 -8.34
N GLY A 109 10.15 -2.82 -7.48
CA GLY A 109 10.21 -3.08 -6.05
C GLY A 109 10.25 -4.57 -5.68
N SER A 110 9.79 -5.48 -6.56
CA SER A 110 9.85 -6.92 -6.30
C SER A 110 11.24 -7.52 -6.40
N THR A 111 12.09 -6.98 -7.27
CA THR A 111 13.43 -7.51 -7.56
C THR A 111 14.34 -7.56 -6.33
N PRO A 112 14.52 -6.49 -5.53
CA PRO A 112 15.35 -6.56 -4.34
C PRO A 112 14.81 -7.54 -3.30
N VAL A 113 13.49 -7.76 -3.26
CA VAL A 113 12.88 -8.73 -2.36
C VAL A 113 13.23 -10.17 -2.78
N THR A 114 13.07 -10.51 -4.05
CA THR A 114 13.39 -11.86 -4.55
C THR A 114 14.89 -12.13 -4.53
N ASN A 115 15.70 -11.20 -5.03
CA ASN A 115 17.15 -11.42 -5.12
C ASN A 115 17.86 -11.26 -3.76
N GLY A 116 17.27 -10.50 -2.82
CA GLY A 116 17.84 -10.23 -1.50
C GLY A 116 17.89 -11.48 -0.65
N SER A 117 16.76 -12.19 -0.59
CA SER A 117 16.67 -13.47 0.11
C SER A 117 17.61 -14.54 -0.47
N GLY A 118 17.77 -14.58 -1.80
CA GLY A 118 18.72 -15.46 -2.49
C GLY A 118 20.19 -15.10 -2.20
N THR A 119 20.51 -13.81 -2.11
CA THR A 119 21.88 -13.35 -1.86
C THR A 119 22.34 -13.63 -0.44
N ILE A 120 21.49 -13.36 0.55
CA ILE A 120 21.77 -13.69 1.94
C ILE A 120 21.93 -15.22 2.12
N SER A 121 21.17 -15.99 1.35
CA SER A 121 21.25 -17.45 1.36
C SER A 121 22.59 -18.00 0.85
N ASP A 122 23.27 -17.26 -0.03
CA ASP A 122 24.53 -17.69 -0.65
C ASP A 122 25.76 -17.16 0.08
N ILE A 123 25.64 -16.05 0.82
CA ILE A 123 26.75 -15.45 1.58
C ILE A 123 26.86 -16.06 2.99
N PHE A 124 25.74 -16.40 3.64
CA PHE A 124 25.76 -16.87 5.02
C PHE A 124 25.91 -18.39 5.14
N PRO A 125 26.72 -18.88 6.09
CA PRO A 125 26.83 -20.31 6.38
C PRO A 125 25.51 -20.86 6.93
N VAL A 126 25.24 -22.14 6.68
CA VAL A 126 23.96 -22.83 6.97
C VAL A 126 23.47 -22.61 8.40
N GLN A 127 24.38 -22.58 9.37
CA GLN A 127 24.07 -22.43 10.80
C GLN A 127 23.59 -21.02 11.17
N GLN A 128 23.98 -19.98 10.41
CA GLN A 128 23.62 -18.58 10.67
C GLN A 128 22.54 -18.06 9.71
N ARG A 129 22.32 -18.76 8.59
CA ARG A 129 21.33 -18.39 7.57
C ARG A 129 19.93 -18.18 8.13
N GLY A 130 19.50 -18.99 9.10
CA GLY A 130 18.20 -18.82 9.76
C GLY A 130 18.05 -17.48 10.49
N LYS A 131 19.11 -17.02 11.18
CA LYS A 131 19.10 -15.71 11.87
C LYS A 131 19.10 -14.56 10.87
N ALA A 132 19.92 -14.63 9.83
CA ALA A 132 19.98 -13.60 8.79
C ALA A 132 18.65 -13.48 8.02
N MET A 133 18.03 -14.62 7.67
CA MET A 133 16.69 -14.65 7.06
C MET A 133 15.62 -14.09 7.99
N ALA A 134 15.69 -14.37 9.31
CA ALA A 134 14.74 -13.83 10.27
C ALA A 134 14.79 -12.30 10.35
N VAL A 135 16.00 -11.73 10.34
CA VAL A 135 16.18 -10.27 10.29
C VAL A 135 15.63 -9.69 8.98
N TRP A 136 15.90 -10.36 7.85
CA TRP A 136 15.39 -9.95 6.55
C TRP A 136 13.85 -9.96 6.48
N ALA A 137 13.22 -10.96 7.12
CA ALA A 137 11.76 -11.08 7.18
C ALA A 137 11.08 -10.01 8.05
N MET A 138 11.80 -9.26 8.89
CA MET A 138 11.22 -8.16 9.67
C MET A 138 10.95 -6.91 8.83
N GLY A 139 11.62 -6.74 7.69
CA GLY A 139 11.47 -5.55 6.84
C GLY A 139 10.00 -5.25 6.46
N PRO A 140 9.25 -6.23 5.92
CA PRO A 140 7.83 -6.07 5.60
C PRO A 140 6.92 -5.79 6.80
N CYS A 141 7.34 -6.07 8.03
CA CYS A 141 6.56 -5.76 9.24
C CYS A 141 6.74 -4.29 9.66
N ILE A 142 7.95 -3.77 9.55
CA ILE A 142 8.30 -2.40 9.96
C ILE A 142 7.77 -1.37 8.96
N GLY A 143 7.79 -1.71 7.66
CA GLY A 143 7.36 -0.80 6.59
C GLY A 143 5.93 -0.26 6.75
N PRO A 144 4.89 -1.11 6.89
CA PRO A 144 3.51 -0.67 7.08
C PRO A 144 3.28 0.09 8.39
N LEU A 145 4.03 -0.24 9.45
CA LEU A 145 3.93 0.44 10.73
C LEU A 145 4.36 1.92 10.60
N ALA A 146 5.53 2.15 10.00
CA ALA A 146 6.01 3.50 9.72
C ALA A 146 5.12 4.24 8.71
N GLY A 147 4.69 3.54 7.64
CA GLY A 147 3.82 4.10 6.61
C GLY A 147 2.44 4.52 7.14
N GLY A 148 1.83 3.71 8.00
CA GLY A 148 0.52 3.99 8.61
C GLY A 148 0.56 5.24 9.46
N TYR A 149 1.56 5.36 10.35
CA TYR A 149 1.72 6.53 11.22
C TYR A 149 1.93 7.82 10.42
N MET A 150 2.68 7.77 9.31
CA MET A 150 2.92 8.94 8.47
C MET A 150 1.71 9.41 7.67
N VAL A 151 0.89 8.47 7.20
CA VAL A 151 -0.35 8.81 6.48
C VAL A 151 -1.29 9.57 7.41
N GLU A 152 -1.34 9.20 8.68
CA GLU A 152 -2.16 9.87 9.70
C GLU A 152 -1.57 11.23 10.11
N ALA A 153 -0.26 11.31 10.30
CA ALA A 153 0.40 12.51 10.84
C ALA A 153 0.58 13.64 9.81
N ILE A 154 0.93 13.33 8.56
CA ILE A 154 1.32 14.35 7.57
C ILE A 154 0.50 14.22 6.28
N SER A 155 0.78 13.18 5.47
CA SER A 155 0.14 12.95 4.17
C SER A 155 0.71 11.70 3.49
N TRP A 156 -0.10 11.08 2.63
CA TRP A 156 0.30 9.91 1.82
C TRP A 156 1.51 10.16 0.90
N ARG A 157 1.76 11.41 0.46
CA ARG A 157 2.88 11.75 -0.42
C ARG A 157 4.23 11.59 0.29
N TRP A 158 4.28 11.89 1.58
CA TRP A 158 5.49 11.82 2.39
C TRP A 158 6.01 10.40 2.60
N VAL A 159 5.12 9.40 2.53
CA VAL A 159 5.53 8.00 2.53
C VAL A 159 6.45 7.69 1.36
N PHE A 160 6.15 8.20 0.15
CA PHE A 160 7.00 8.03 -1.03
C PHE A 160 8.31 8.79 -0.90
N CYS A 161 8.28 10.00 -0.33
CA CYS A 161 9.50 10.77 -0.06
C CYS A 161 10.42 10.04 0.91
N LEU A 162 9.90 9.44 1.99
CA LEU A 162 10.75 8.66 2.90
C LEU A 162 11.34 7.43 2.24
N ILE A 163 10.54 6.67 1.48
CA ILE A 163 11.06 5.51 0.76
C ILE A 163 12.19 5.95 -0.16
N ALA A 164 12.02 7.06 -0.88
CA ALA A 164 13.07 7.62 -1.73
C ALA A 164 14.33 8.01 -0.93
N ILE A 165 14.17 8.68 0.22
CA ILE A 165 15.31 9.04 1.08
C ILE A 165 16.04 7.78 1.58
N LEU A 166 15.32 6.78 2.08
CA LEU A 166 15.92 5.54 2.58
C LEU A 166 16.68 4.80 1.48
N VAL A 167 16.11 4.73 0.28
CA VAL A 167 16.77 4.13 -0.89
C VAL A 167 18.02 4.92 -1.27
N ILE A 168 17.94 6.25 -1.31
CA ILE A 168 19.09 7.11 -1.62
C ILE A 168 20.20 6.89 -0.57
N THR A 169 19.88 6.93 0.72
CA THR A 169 20.86 6.72 1.79
C THR A 169 21.54 5.37 1.63
N PHE A 170 20.78 4.30 1.39
CA PHE A 170 21.33 2.97 1.17
C PHE A 170 22.24 2.92 -0.06
N SER A 171 21.81 3.53 -1.18
CA SER A 171 22.63 3.60 -2.39
C SER A 171 23.92 4.40 -2.17
N LEU A 172 23.88 5.52 -1.44
CA LEU A 172 25.06 6.32 -1.16
C LEU A 172 26.10 5.54 -0.34
N GLU A 173 25.65 4.67 0.57
CA GLU A 173 26.55 3.83 1.36
C GLU A 173 27.25 2.76 0.51
N GLU A 174 26.59 2.27 -0.54
CA GLU A 174 27.20 1.31 -1.47
C GLU A 174 28.18 1.96 -2.48
N TYR A 175 28.02 3.27 -2.78
CA TYR A 175 28.92 4.02 -3.66
C TYR A 175 30.04 4.77 -2.93
N GLY A 176 29.93 4.92 -1.60
CA GLY A 176 30.95 5.50 -0.74
C GLY A 176 32.00 4.46 -0.38
N CYS A 177 33.23 4.68 -0.82
CA CYS A 177 34.40 3.87 -0.47
C CYS A 177 34.70 3.90 1.03
#